data_AF-A0A8H5DNF3-F1
#
_entry.id   AF-A0A8H5DNF3-F1
#
_cell.length_a   1.000
_cell.length_b   1.000
_cell.length_c   1.000
_cell.angle_alpha   90.00
_cell.angle_beta   90.00
_cell.angle_gamma   90.00
#
_symmetry.space_group_name_H-M   'P 1'
#
loop_
_entity.id
_entity.type
_entity.pdbx_description
1 polymer ?
#
loop_
_entity_poly.entity_id
_entity_poly.type
_entity_poly.pdbx_seq_one_letter_code
_entity_poly.pdbx_strand_id
1 'polypeptide(L)'
;MPPRFHSLPPEIQDMILQDVSREPSTAVYAAVCKAWQHFFEQKNFRSLAIAQHDMSNFRGIVTPRRQRFVKHIWYRIILPIHSGPQDNPGRKTAEEESVLWGADKRFTDSIFRLWDIISRWEPENRITLELSAFSYDDWDHITEDERAFERDLAAYKAHKKSESREPYRYDNPQGPYVEQYSLWGMPNAGWRHRNNWEVVTYDLLGWKDIEFVTAAENDLVSKYFIEEDAILPFVPIVSKFLIRNTQFRQFWPQTLCQIFESFDNIEDITIERWASATPDGESQWIEYAAKTFAEELPITVKKLLIQGEKCTVLHNWKTGQLVNREALAKDLRQWSKSLEHMSVVDIIDARHFLDIFRIYVTNEDLDTLIRWPYLKTLTLSTDLFKTQKRRKIEKLLCWAARAARKMPRLQTFEIRSSSDPQCLFRYNVVEARAEITWSGPVVDSTRIMMEWEKTSAWRNNVGVVNDF
;
A
#
# COMPACT_ATOMS: atom_id res chain seq x y z
N MET A 1 19.06 8.01 53.85
CA MET A 1 19.28 8.22 52.40
C MET A 1 18.09 7.62 51.66
N PRO A 2 17.53 8.28 50.64
CA PRO A 2 16.51 7.65 49.80
C PRO A 2 17.10 6.40 49.11
N PRO A 3 16.29 5.36 48.85
CA PRO A 3 16.76 4.16 48.16
C PRO A 3 17.27 4.52 46.76
N ARG A 4 18.42 3.97 46.36
CA ARG A 4 18.96 4.15 45.02
C ARG A 4 18.14 3.32 44.04
N PHE A 5 17.86 3.83 42.83
CA PHE A 5 17.07 3.11 41.83
C PHE A 5 17.57 1.67 41.60
N HIS A 6 18.88 1.47 41.46
CA HIS A 6 19.49 0.15 41.26
C HIS A 6 19.48 -0.78 42.49
N SER A 7 19.02 -0.30 43.65
CA SER A 7 18.82 -1.13 44.85
C SER A 7 17.40 -1.71 44.93
N LEU A 8 16.50 -1.29 44.04
CA LEU A 8 15.14 -1.84 43.94
C LEU A 8 15.18 -3.20 43.21
N PRO A 9 14.23 -4.12 43.49
CA PRO A 9 14.08 -5.35 42.70
C PRO A 9 13.90 -5.06 41.19
N PRO A 10 14.38 -5.93 40.28
CA PRO A 10 14.26 -5.73 38.83
C PRO A 10 12.84 -5.44 38.37
N GLU A 11 11.84 -6.06 38.98
CA GLU A 11 10.42 -5.89 38.67
C GLU A 11 9.96 -4.46 38.97
N ILE A 12 10.40 -3.89 40.09
CA ILE A 12 10.09 -2.50 40.47
C ILE A 12 10.84 -1.51 39.56
N GLN A 13 12.09 -1.81 39.22
CA GLN A 13 12.84 -1.01 38.24
C GLN A 13 12.12 -0.97 36.89
N ASP A 14 11.64 -2.11 36.39
CA ASP A 14 10.89 -2.20 35.13
C ASP A 14 9.55 -1.47 35.21
N MET A 15 8.78 -1.61 36.30
CA MET A 15 7.54 -0.85 36.50
C MET A 15 7.76 0.66 36.45
N ILE A 16 8.82 1.17 37.08
CA ILE A 16 9.17 2.60 37.05
C ILE A 16 9.54 3.03 35.62
N LEU A 17 10.38 2.24 34.94
CA LEU A 17 10.79 2.53 33.57
C LEU A 17 9.60 2.56 32.62
N GLN A 18 8.68 1.61 32.74
CA GLN A 18 7.43 1.56 31.97
C GLN A 18 6.57 2.79 32.23
N ASP A 19 6.39 3.19 33.50
CA ASP A 19 5.56 4.35 33.84
C ASP A 19 6.15 5.66 33.30
N VAL A 20 7.45 5.90 33.51
CA VAL A 20 8.16 7.07 32.97
C VAL A 20 8.17 7.06 31.43
N SER A 21 8.14 5.87 30.81
CA SER A 21 8.09 5.76 29.35
C SER A 21 6.79 6.25 28.72
N ARG A 22 5.75 6.54 29.52
CA ARG A 22 4.49 7.13 29.07
C ARG A 22 4.60 8.64 28.83
N GLU A 23 5.67 9.27 29.29
CA GLU A 23 5.87 10.69 29.07
C GLU A 23 6.06 11.05 27.58
N PRO A 24 5.68 12.28 27.16
CA PRO A 24 5.73 12.68 25.74
C PRO A 24 7.13 12.66 25.12
N SER A 25 8.17 12.85 25.93
CA SER A 25 9.57 12.88 25.50
C SER A 25 10.43 12.07 26.45
N THR A 26 10.86 10.90 25.99
CA THR A 26 11.66 9.96 26.78
C THR A 26 13.15 10.01 26.47
N ALA A 27 13.56 10.88 25.53
CA ALA A 27 14.94 10.97 25.08
C ALA A 27 15.91 11.37 26.21
N VAL A 28 15.46 12.25 27.10
CA VAL A 28 16.25 12.71 28.27
C VAL A 28 16.57 11.58 29.24
N TYR A 29 15.68 10.59 29.38
CA TYR A 29 15.89 9.46 30.27
C TYR A 29 16.97 8.50 29.78
N ALA A 30 17.26 8.48 28.49
CA ALA A 30 18.36 7.69 27.95
C ALA A 30 19.74 8.19 28.43
N ALA A 31 19.84 9.40 28.98
CA ALA A 31 21.09 9.97 29.48
C ALA A 31 21.40 9.60 30.96
N VAL A 32 20.47 8.96 31.69
CA VAL A 32 20.60 8.72 33.14
C VAL A 32 21.70 7.72 33.47
N CYS A 33 21.65 6.53 32.87
CA CYS A 33 22.67 5.48 33.03
C CYS A 33 22.58 4.46 31.87
N LYS A 34 23.50 3.49 31.79
CA LYS A 34 23.52 2.50 30.70
C LYS A 34 22.27 1.61 30.63
N ALA A 35 21.67 1.28 31.78
CA ALA A 35 20.44 0.48 31.82
C ALA A 35 19.25 1.27 31.26
N TRP A 36 19.07 2.50 31.71
CA TRP A 36 18.04 3.41 31.19
C TRP A 36 18.27 3.72 29.71
N GLN A 37 19.52 3.96 29.31
CA GLN A 37 19.89 4.14 27.92
C GLN A 37 19.44 2.96 27.06
N HIS A 38 19.68 1.72 27.49
CA HIS A 38 19.25 0.54 26.74
C HIS A 38 17.72 0.47 26.62
N PHE A 39 17.00 0.61 27.73
CA PHE A 39 15.54 0.56 27.77
C PHE A 39 14.88 1.62 26.86
N PHE A 40 15.27 2.89 27.05
CA PHE A 40 14.66 3.99 26.29
C PHE A 40 15.13 4.03 24.84
N GLU A 41 16.38 3.69 24.52
CA GLU A 41 16.81 3.60 23.12
C GLU A 41 16.08 2.48 22.38
N GLN A 42 15.83 1.33 23.01
CA GLN A 42 15.06 0.25 22.39
C GLN A 42 13.65 0.72 21.99
N LYS A 43 12.99 1.51 22.84
CA LYS A 43 11.67 2.10 22.55
C LYS A 43 11.76 3.21 21.50
N ASN A 44 12.68 4.16 21.67
CA ASN A 44 12.77 5.37 20.85
C ASN A 44 13.24 5.10 19.42
N PHE A 45 14.14 4.12 19.23
CA PHE A 45 14.64 3.75 17.90
C PHE A 45 13.78 2.68 17.21
N ARG A 46 12.78 2.11 17.88
CA ARG A 46 11.94 1.03 17.32
C ARG A 46 11.32 1.40 15.98
N SER A 47 10.81 2.63 15.89
CA SER A 47 10.16 3.12 14.69
C SER A 47 10.57 4.57 14.45
N LEU A 48 11.12 4.87 13.28
CA LEU A 48 11.65 6.19 12.94
C LEU A 48 10.79 6.81 11.83
N ALA A 49 10.42 8.07 11.97
CA ALA A 49 9.90 8.88 10.86
C ALA A 49 11.00 9.88 10.51
N ILE A 50 11.50 9.81 9.28
CA ILE A 50 12.63 10.62 8.82
C ILE A 50 12.30 11.23 7.46
N ALA A 51 12.81 12.42 7.21
CA ALA A 51 12.73 13.09 5.92
C ALA A 51 14.13 13.29 5.32
N GLN A 52 14.21 13.74 4.07
CA GLN A 52 15.49 13.88 3.38
C GLN A 52 16.48 14.84 4.07
N HIS A 53 16.00 15.80 4.87
CA HIS A 53 16.86 16.71 5.64
C HIS A 53 17.48 16.04 6.89
N ASP A 54 16.95 14.90 7.33
CA ASP A 54 17.46 14.18 8.50
C ASP A 54 18.66 13.28 8.19
N MET A 55 18.98 13.03 6.91
CA MET A 55 19.92 11.98 6.49
C MET A 55 21.31 12.06 7.14
N SER A 56 21.88 13.26 7.26
CA SER A 56 23.19 13.47 7.91
C SER A 56 23.16 13.07 9.39
N ASN A 57 22.10 13.47 10.10
CA ASN A 57 21.92 13.14 11.51
C ASN A 57 21.56 11.67 11.68
N PHE A 58 20.71 11.13 10.81
CA PHE A 58 20.29 9.73 10.82
C PHE A 58 21.50 8.78 10.79
N ARG A 59 22.46 9.02 9.88
CA ARG A 59 23.70 8.23 9.78
C ARG A 59 24.56 8.28 11.04
N GLY A 60 24.67 9.44 11.69
CA GLY A 60 25.47 9.62 12.91
C GLY A 60 24.78 9.10 14.18
N ILE A 61 23.46 9.23 14.25
CA ILE A 61 22.67 8.87 15.44
C ILE A 61 22.37 7.37 15.47
N VAL A 62 22.05 6.74 14.34
CA VAL A 62 21.68 5.32 14.27
C VAL A 62 22.93 4.45 14.09
N THR A 63 23.74 4.42 15.16
CA THR A 63 24.96 3.61 15.24
C THR A 63 24.65 2.10 15.14
N PRO A 64 25.63 1.23 14.84
CA PRO A 64 25.43 -0.22 14.76
C PRO A 64 24.73 -0.83 15.99
N ARG A 65 24.96 -0.26 17.19
CA ARG A 65 24.24 -0.67 18.40
C ARG A 65 22.75 -0.37 18.31
N ARG A 66 22.36 0.79 17.80
CA ARG A 66 20.97 1.26 17.71
C ARG A 66 20.22 0.67 16.53
N GLN A 67 20.91 0.32 15.44
CA GLN A 67 20.32 -0.34 14.27
C GLN A 67 19.47 -1.55 14.65
N ARG A 68 19.95 -2.40 15.58
CA ARG A 68 19.23 -3.60 16.06
C ARG A 68 17.85 -3.32 16.67
N PHE A 69 17.63 -2.09 17.16
CA PHE A 69 16.36 -1.67 17.75
C PHE A 69 15.37 -1.23 16.68
N VAL A 70 15.85 -0.75 15.52
CA VAL A 70 14.99 -0.28 14.43
C VAL A 70 14.21 -1.46 13.85
N LYS A 71 12.89 -1.30 13.78
CA LYS A 71 11.93 -2.24 13.17
C LYS A 71 11.09 -1.59 12.08
N HIS A 72 10.95 -0.28 12.09
CA HIS A 72 10.18 0.46 11.09
C HIS A 72 10.86 1.78 10.76
N ILE A 73 11.04 2.05 9.47
CA ILE A 73 11.47 3.36 8.96
C ILE A 73 10.34 3.87 8.06
N TRP A 74 9.72 4.98 8.45
CA TRP A 74 8.84 5.74 7.58
C TRP A 74 9.64 6.88 6.96
N TYR A 75 9.96 6.75 5.67
CA TYR A 75 10.67 7.76 4.91
C TYR A 75 9.71 8.70 4.19
N ARG A 76 9.79 9.98 4.54
CA ARG A 76 8.91 11.06 4.10
C ARG A 76 9.66 11.98 3.15
N ILE A 77 9.46 11.83 1.85
CA ILE A 77 10.11 12.63 0.83
C ILE A 77 9.25 13.87 0.56
N ILE A 78 9.81 15.04 0.85
CA ILE A 78 9.19 16.32 0.54
C ILE A 78 9.63 16.74 -0.86
N LEU A 79 8.68 16.85 -1.80
CA LEU A 79 8.92 17.33 -3.15
C LEU A 79 9.16 18.85 -3.16
N PRO A 80 9.87 19.38 -4.17
CA PRO A 80 10.12 20.82 -4.26
C PRO A 80 8.82 21.62 -4.34
N ILE A 81 8.87 22.85 -3.84
CA ILE A 81 7.84 23.86 -4.07
C ILE A 81 8.09 24.50 -5.43
N HIS A 82 7.03 24.69 -6.21
CA HIS A 82 7.02 25.26 -7.54
C HIS A 82 6.26 26.57 -7.52
N SER A 83 6.98 27.68 -7.70
CA SER A 83 6.38 29.02 -7.81
C SER A 83 5.77 29.25 -9.21
N GLY A 84 4.81 28.43 -9.62
CA GLY A 84 4.04 28.66 -10.85
C GLY A 84 2.95 29.73 -10.65
N PRO A 85 2.48 30.44 -11.69
CA PRO A 85 1.39 31.40 -11.57
C PRO A 85 0.08 30.67 -11.22
N GLN A 86 -0.19 30.59 -9.91
CA GLN A 86 -1.45 30.09 -9.32
C GLN A 86 -2.68 30.90 -9.74
N ASP A 87 -2.47 32.04 -10.42
CA ASP A 87 -3.50 33.03 -10.74
C ASP A 87 -4.42 32.64 -11.91
N ASN A 88 -4.22 31.51 -12.60
CA ASN A 88 -5.17 31.07 -13.63
C ASN A 88 -5.19 29.54 -13.90
N PRO A 89 -5.84 28.75 -13.03
CA PRO A 89 -6.07 27.32 -13.27
C PRO A 89 -6.85 27.03 -14.56
N GLY A 90 -7.48 28.05 -15.17
CA GLY A 90 -8.20 27.92 -16.45
C GLY A 90 -7.36 27.93 -17.71
N ARG A 91 -6.03 27.91 -17.60
CA ARG A 91 -5.12 27.79 -18.76
C ARG A 91 -4.11 26.65 -18.67
N LYS A 92 -3.95 26.01 -17.50
CA LYS A 92 -2.98 24.91 -17.33
C LYS A 92 -3.54 23.65 -17.98
N THR A 93 -2.88 23.14 -19.02
CA THR A 93 -3.27 21.91 -19.73
C THR A 93 -2.28 20.76 -19.51
N ALA A 94 -1.13 21.04 -18.89
CA ALA A 94 -0.08 20.10 -18.52
C ALA A 94 0.71 20.70 -17.34
N GLU A 95 1.36 19.85 -16.56
CA GLU A 95 2.42 20.28 -15.62
C GLU A 95 3.65 20.73 -16.40
N GLU A 96 4.35 21.75 -15.89
CA GLU A 96 5.61 22.16 -16.50
C GLU A 96 6.64 21.02 -16.37
N GLU A 97 7.39 20.76 -17.44
CA GLU A 97 8.39 19.67 -17.44
C GLU A 97 9.46 19.87 -16.35
N SER A 98 9.80 21.12 -16.04
CA SER A 98 10.70 21.50 -14.95
C SER A 98 10.17 21.09 -13.56
N VAL A 99 8.85 21.13 -13.36
CA VAL A 99 8.17 20.76 -12.12
C VAL A 99 8.22 19.26 -11.93
N LEU A 100 7.85 18.51 -12.98
CA LEU A 100 7.92 17.05 -13.02
C LEU A 100 9.36 16.57 -12.78
N TRP A 101 10.31 17.10 -13.54
CA TRP A 101 11.73 16.78 -13.39
C TRP A 101 12.26 17.10 -11.99
N GLY A 102 11.87 18.24 -11.42
CA GLY A 102 12.27 18.63 -10.07
C GLY A 102 11.78 17.64 -9.00
N ALA A 103 10.55 17.12 -9.16
CA ALA A 103 9.99 16.10 -8.27
C ALA A 103 10.73 14.77 -8.41
N ASP A 104 10.91 14.27 -9.63
CA ASP A 104 11.61 13.02 -9.92
C ASP A 104 13.08 13.07 -9.47
N LYS A 105 13.78 14.19 -9.71
CA LYS A 105 15.16 14.41 -9.24
C LYS A 105 15.24 14.39 -7.72
N ARG A 106 14.31 15.08 -7.03
CA ARG A 106 14.26 15.09 -5.56
C ARG A 106 14.00 13.70 -5.00
N PHE A 107 13.07 12.97 -5.59
CA PHE A 107 12.76 11.60 -5.20
C PHE A 107 13.98 10.70 -5.37
N THR A 108 14.61 10.73 -6.54
CA THR A 108 15.78 9.93 -6.87
C THR A 108 16.93 10.18 -5.87
N ASP A 109 17.35 11.44 -5.69
CA ASP A 109 18.42 11.80 -4.72
C ASP A 109 18.08 11.32 -3.30
N SER A 110 16.82 11.42 -2.90
CA SER A 110 16.35 10.99 -1.57
C SER A 110 16.46 9.47 -1.39
N ILE A 111 15.97 8.70 -2.34
CA ILE A 111 16.04 7.24 -2.30
C ILE A 111 17.50 6.76 -2.24
N PHE A 112 18.35 7.23 -3.15
CA PHE A 112 19.76 6.79 -3.19
C PHE A 112 20.50 7.11 -1.88
N ARG A 113 20.22 8.26 -1.26
CA ARG A 113 20.81 8.61 0.05
C ARG A 113 20.40 7.67 1.17
N LEU A 114 19.11 7.30 1.24
CA LEU A 114 18.66 6.35 2.25
C LEU A 114 19.27 4.97 1.98
N TRP A 115 19.29 4.52 0.72
CA TRP A 115 19.88 3.25 0.31
C TRP A 115 21.39 3.17 0.62
N ASP A 116 22.17 4.23 0.42
CA ASP A 116 23.60 4.27 0.83
C ASP A 116 23.80 3.99 2.32
N ILE A 117 22.81 4.37 3.15
CA ILE A 117 22.87 4.18 4.60
C ILE A 117 22.43 2.76 4.98
N ILE A 118 21.24 2.34 4.54
CA ILE A 118 20.63 1.08 5.01
C ILE A 118 21.19 -0.17 4.35
N SER A 119 21.82 -0.06 3.16
CA SER A 119 22.57 -1.15 2.53
C SER A 119 23.74 -1.65 3.37
N ARG A 120 24.28 -0.82 4.26
CA ARG A 120 25.43 -1.12 5.12
C ARG A 120 25.04 -1.70 6.49
N TRP A 121 23.76 -1.91 6.74
CA TRP A 121 23.28 -2.40 8.04
C TRP A 121 23.30 -3.93 8.08
N GLU A 122 23.43 -4.48 9.29
CA GLU A 122 23.48 -5.93 9.50
C GLU A 122 22.19 -6.64 9.01
N PRO A 123 22.29 -7.65 8.12
CA PRO A 123 21.16 -8.35 7.51
C PRO A 123 20.23 -9.07 8.49
N GLU A 124 20.72 -9.46 9.68
CA GLU A 124 19.92 -10.22 10.66
C GLU A 124 18.77 -9.39 11.23
N ASN A 125 18.86 -8.06 11.16
CA ASN A 125 17.75 -7.20 11.51
C ASN A 125 16.75 -7.18 10.35
N ARG A 126 15.47 -7.42 10.61
CA ARG A 126 14.42 -7.33 9.58
C ARG A 126 13.55 -6.13 9.89
N ILE A 127 13.46 -5.19 8.93
CA ILE A 127 12.68 -3.96 9.10
C ILE A 127 11.53 -3.87 8.09
N THR A 128 10.57 -3.03 8.44
CA THR A 128 9.60 -2.44 7.52
C THR A 128 10.14 -1.11 7.02
N LEU A 129 10.12 -0.90 5.71
CA LEU A 129 10.31 0.39 5.07
C LEU A 129 8.96 0.90 4.56
N GLU A 130 8.50 2.01 5.11
CA GLU A 130 7.33 2.75 4.64
C GLU A 130 7.79 3.96 3.83
N LEU A 131 7.24 4.13 2.63
CA LEU A 131 7.60 5.23 1.72
C LEU A 131 6.40 6.15 1.48
N SER A 132 6.67 7.46 1.47
CA SER A 132 5.67 8.47 1.11
C SER A 132 6.36 9.67 0.44
N ALA A 133 5.66 10.28 -0.52
CA ALA A 133 6.07 11.52 -1.16
C ALA A 133 4.92 12.52 -1.13
N PHE A 134 5.22 13.80 -0.92
CA PHE A 134 4.21 14.86 -0.90
C PHE A 134 4.81 16.19 -1.36
N SER A 135 4.01 17.04 -2.00
CA SER A 135 4.35 18.44 -2.26
C SER A 135 3.50 19.37 -1.39
N TYR A 136 4.07 20.50 -0.99
CA TYR A 136 3.32 21.54 -0.28
C TYR A 136 2.33 22.26 -1.20
N ASP A 137 2.61 22.33 -2.51
CA ASP A 137 1.77 23.04 -3.48
C ASP A 137 0.50 22.27 -3.85
N ASP A 138 0.43 20.97 -3.55
CA ASP A 138 -0.79 20.18 -3.71
C ASP A 138 -1.97 20.82 -2.95
N TRP A 139 -1.66 21.70 -1.99
CA TRP A 139 -2.52 22.16 -0.90
C TRP A 139 -2.56 23.67 -0.61
N ASP A 140 -2.06 24.54 -1.49
CA ASP A 140 -1.87 25.98 -1.20
C ASP A 140 -3.18 26.79 -1.00
N HIS A 141 -4.33 26.14 -1.04
CA HIS A 141 -5.65 26.75 -0.84
C HIS A 141 -6.31 26.41 0.50
N ILE A 142 -5.63 25.65 1.36
CA ILE A 142 -6.11 25.25 2.69
C ILE A 142 -5.11 25.74 3.75
N THR A 143 -5.59 26.00 4.97
CA THR A 143 -4.74 26.53 6.05
C THR A 143 -3.58 25.56 6.37
N GLU A 144 -2.41 26.09 6.73
CA GLU A 144 -1.21 25.27 6.97
C GLU A 144 -1.44 24.18 8.04
N ASP A 145 -2.26 24.47 9.05
CA ASP A 145 -2.60 23.58 10.17
C ASP A 145 -3.56 22.42 9.79
N GLU A 146 -4.09 22.44 8.56
CA GLU A 146 -5.04 21.44 8.07
C GLU A 146 -4.40 20.38 7.16
N ARG A 147 -3.13 20.55 6.77
CA ARG A 147 -2.43 19.66 5.83
C ARG A 147 -2.39 18.20 6.32
N ALA A 148 -2.86 17.24 5.52
CA ALA A 148 -2.95 15.84 5.95
C ALA A 148 -1.61 15.21 6.30
N PHE A 149 -0.50 15.57 5.64
CA PHE A 149 0.80 14.96 5.94
C PHE A 149 1.39 15.39 7.29
N GLU A 150 1.07 16.59 7.79
CA GLU A 150 1.44 17.00 9.15
C GLU A 150 0.53 16.34 10.18
N ARG A 151 -0.78 16.27 9.89
CA ARG A 151 -1.73 15.56 10.74
C ARG A 151 -1.43 14.06 10.83
N ASP A 152 -1.05 13.42 9.73
CA ASP A 152 -0.64 12.01 9.71
C ASP A 152 0.65 11.79 10.50
N LEU A 153 1.63 12.70 10.40
CA LEU A 153 2.83 12.63 11.25
C LEU A 153 2.48 12.79 12.73
N ALA A 154 1.59 13.71 13.08
CA ALA A 154 1.15 13.94 14.45
C ALA A 154 0.38 12.73 15.00
N ALA A 155 -0.56 12.19 14.23
CA ALA A 155 -1.34 11.00 14.58
C ALA A 155 -0.45 9.75 14.69
N TYR A 156 0.53 9.58 13.81
CA TYR A 156 1.53 8.52 13.91
C TYR A 156 2.38 8.62 15.18
N LYS A 157 2.83 9.83 15.52
CA LYS A 157 3.55 10.09 16.78
C LYS A 157 2.66 9.79 17.99
N ALA A 158 1.36 10.09 17.93
CA ALA A 158 0.41 9.76 19.00
C ALA A 158 0.15 8.25 19.12
N HIS A 159 -0.02 7.53 18.00
CA HIS A 159 -0.18 6.07 17.99
C HIS A 159 1.02 5.35 18.60
N LYS A 160 2.24 5.83 18.33
CA LYS A 160 3.43 5.27 18.98
C LYS A 160 3.44 5.45 20.49
N LYS A 161 2.88 6.55 20.98
CA LYS A 161 2.79 6.83 22.42
C LYS A 161 1.78 5.93 23.12
N SER A 162 0.72 5.49 22.43
CA SER A 162 -0.31 4.63 23.03
C SER A 162 0.13 3.17 23.25
N GLU A 163 1.34 2.80 22.81
CA GLU A 163 1.86 1.42 22.84
C GLU A 163 0.92 0.39 22.21
N SER A 164 0.04 0.84 21.31
CA SER A 164 -0.90 -0.02 20.62
C SER A 164 -0.13 -1.12 19.87
N ARG A 165 -0.64 -2.35 19.99
CA ARG A 165 -0.15 -3.50 19.21
C ARG A 165 -0.72 -3.51 17.80
N GLU A 166 -1.77 -2.73 17.55
CA GLU A 166 -2.36 -2.59 16.23
C GLU A 166 -1.43 -1.81 15.30
N PRO A 167 -1.35 -2.16 14.01
CA PRO A 167 -0.70 -1.34 13.01
C PRO A 167 -1.27 0.08 13.02
N TYR A 168 -0.41 1.08 12.83
CA TYR A 168 -0.90 2.45 12.70
C TYR A 168 -1.74 2.58 11.43
N ARG A 169 -2.94 3.12 11.59
CA ARG A 169 -3.81 3.54 10.50
C ARG A 169 -4.29 4.95 10.80
N TYR A 170 -4.20 5.82 9.81
CA TYR A 170 -4.83 7.12 9.88
C TYR A 170 -6.18 6.99 9.20
N ASP A 171 -7.26 7.17 9.95
CA ASP A 171 -8.62 7.00 9.43
C ASP A 171 -9.03 8.25 8.66
N ASN A 172 -9.31 8.09 7.36
CA ASN A 172 -9.74 9.13 6.44
C ASN A 172 -8.84 10.41 6.41
N PRO A 173 -7.52 10.29 6.15
CA PRO A 173 -6.61 11.43 6.02
C PRO A 173 -7.11 12.47 5.02
N GLN A 174 -7.77 11.97 3.97
CA GLN A 174 -8.18 12.73 2.81
C GLN A 174 -9.58 13.32 2.94
N GLY A 175 -10.28 13.08 4.05
CA GLY A 175 -11.65 13.57 4.26
C GLY A 175 -11.79 15.07 3.96
N PRO A 176 -10.96 15.94 4.56
CA PRO A 176 -10.98 17.39 4.28
C PRO A 176 -10.71 17.72 2.81
N TYR A 177 -9.87 16.92 2.12
CA TYR A 177 -9.55 17.08 0.70
C TYR A 177 -10.79 16.80 -0.14
N VAL A 178 -11.40 15.63 0.08
CA VAL A 178 -12.58 15.18 -0.64
C VAL A 178 -13.75 16.13 -0.41
N GLU A 179 -13.93 16.64 0.82
CA GLU A 179 -14.96 17.63 1.15
C GLU A 179 -14.75 18.95 0.40
N GLN A 180 -13.54 19.53 0.48
CA GLN A 180 -13.22 20.78 -0.21
C GLN A 180 -13.39 20.65 -1.73
N TYR A 181 -12.87 19.56 -2.31
CA TYR A 181 -13.01 19.27 -3.73
C TYR A 181 -14.48 19.04 -4.11
N SER A 182 -15.30 18.46 -3.22
CA SER A 182 -16.74 18.34 -3.45
C SER A 182 -17.42 19.71 -3.56
N LEU A 183 -17.04 20.68 -2.72
CA LEU A 183 -17.56 22.05 -2.75
C LEU A 183 -17.13 22.77 -4.04
N TRP A 184 -15.87 22.65 -4.44
CA TRP A 184 -15.37 23.22 -5.70
C TRP A 184 -15.96 22.54 -6.94
N GLY A 185 -16.30 21.26 -6.80
CA GLY A 185 -16.95 20.44 -7.81
C GLY A 185 -18.45 20.62 -7.89
N MET A 186 -19.09 21.62 -7.26
CA MET A 186 -20.53 21.85 -7.40
C MET A 186 -20.89 22.46 -8.77
N PRO A 187 -22.09 22.16 -9.34
CA PRO A 187 -22.51 22.67 -10.65
C PRO A 187 -22.46 24.19 -10.82
N ASN A 188 -22.64 24.94 -9.74
CA ASN A 188 -22.65 26.41 -9.71
C ASN A 188 -21.33 27.01 -9.21
N ALA A 189 -20.32 26.18 -8.92
CA ALA A 189 -19.02 26.67 -8.50
C ALA A 189 -18.28 27.23 -9.72
N GLY A 190 -17.64 28.39 -9.56
CA GLY A 190 -16.87 29.05 -10.64
C GLY A 190 -15.82 28.15 -11.30
N TRP A 191 -15.32 27.15 -10.56
CA TRP A 191 -14.34 26.16 -11.01
C TRP A 191 -14.88 25.17 -12.06
N ARG A 192 -16.16 24.76 -11.98
CA ARG A 192 -16.79 23.91 -13.01
C ARG A 192 -17.08 24.67 -14.30
N HIS A 193 -17.37 25.96 -14.22
CA HIS A 193 -17.71 26.78 -15.39
C HIS A 193 -16.51 27.08 -16.31
N ARG A 194 -15.28 26.77 -15.90
CA ARG A 194 -14.05 27.10 -16.66
C ARG A 194 -13.28 25.91 -17.25
N ASN A 195 -13.79 24.67 -17.18
CA ASN A 195 -13.04 23.44 -17.51
C ASN A 195 -11.82 23.17 -16.60
N ASN A 196 -11.74 23.79 -15.42
CA ASN A 196 -10.57 23.69 -14.53
C ASN A 196 -10.57 22.42 -13.67
N TRP A 197 -11.65 21.64 -13.69
CA TRP A 197 -11.83 20.51 -12.78
C TRP A 197 -10.79 19.41 -12.97
N GLU A 198 -10.48 19.08 -14.22
CA GLU A 198 -9.46 18.07 -14.54
C GLU A 198 -8.09 18.52 -14.07
N VAL A 199 -7.73 19.78 -14.34
CA VAL A 199 -6.47 20.43 -13.92
C VAL A 199 -6.28 20.33 -12.41
N VAL A 200 -7.29 20.74 -11.63
CA VAL A 200 -7.23 20.72 -10.17
C VAL A 200 -7.14 19.30 -9.62
N THR A 201 -7.79 18.34 -10.29
CA THR A 201 -7.67 16.92 -9.94
C THR A 201 -6.26 16.38 -10.22
N TYR A 202 -5.64 16.77 -11.35
CA TYR A 202 -4.27 16.40 -11.68
C TYR A 202 -3.24 17.05 -10.74
N ASP A 203 -3.44 18.32 -10.39
CA ASP A 203 -2.58 19.01 -9.42
C ASP A 203 -2.55 18.23 -8.09
N LEU A 204 -3.70 17.72 -7.65
CA LEU A 204 -3.78 16.87 -6.45
C LEU A 204 -3.19 15.47 -6.65
N LEU A 205 -3.68 14.70 -7.62
CA LEU A 205 -3.35 13.29 -7.79
C LEU A 205 -1.95 13.04 -8.37
N GLY A 206 -1.38 14.02 -9.09
CA GLY A 206 -0.24 13.78 -9.98
C GLY A 206 -0.65 13.94 -11.44
N TRP A 207 0.01 14.86 -12.14
CA TRP A 207 0.00 14.88 -13.62
C TRP A 207 0.78 13.69 -14.19
N LYS A 208 1.82 13.26 -13.47
CA LYS A 208 2.64 12.10 -13.75
C LYS A 208 3.01 11.47 -12.40
N ASP A 209 3.06 10.14 -12.38
CA ASP A 209 3.56 9.42 -11.23
C ASP A 209 5.07 9.58 -11.11
N ILE A 210 5.56 9.56 -9.87
CA ILE A 210 6.98 9.80 -9.59
C ILE A 210 7.83 8.65 -10.15
N GLU A 211 8.88 9.01 -10.87
CA GLU A 211 9.84 8.07 -11.43
C GLU A 211 11.30 8.35 -11.07
N PHE A 212 12.13 7.32 -11.24
CA PHE A 212 13.57 7.52 -11.19
C PHE A 212 14.03 8.26 -12.45
N VAL A 213 14.93 9.23 -12.23
CA VAL A 213 15.56 9.99 -13.32
C VAL A 213 17.07 10.00 -13.15
N THR A 214 17.79 9.96 -14.26
CA THR A 214 19.25 10.05 -14.31
C THR A 214 19.69 11.51 -14.38
N ALA A 215 20.94 11.81 -14.01
CA ALA A 215 21.47 13.15 -14.20
C ALA A 215 21.65 13.45 -15.70
N ALA A 216 21.12 14.59 -16.16
CA ALA A 216 21.40 15.09 -17.50
C ALA A 216 22.87 15.57 -17.58
N GLU A 217 23.52 15.46 -18.75
CA GLU A 217 24.93 15.83 -18.96
C GLU A 217 25.30 17.25 -18.48
N ASN A 218 24.34 18.18 -18.44
CA ASN A 218 24.53 19.58 -18.08
C ASN A 218 24.09 19.95 -16.65
N ASP A 219 23.73 18.98 -15.80
CA ASP A 219 23.31 19.26 -14.42
C ASP A 219 24.52 19.49 -13.50
N LEU A 220 24.96 20.75 -13.43
CA LEU A 220 26.11 21.19 -12.64
C LEU A 220 25.82 21.21 -11.12
N VAL A 221 24.58 20.98 -10.68
CA VAL A 221 24.15 21.06 -9.26
C VAL A 221 23.34 19.83 -8.86
N SER A 222 24.03 18.69 -8.74
CA SER A 222 23.95 17.70 -7.64
C SER A 222 24.48 16.36 -8.12
N LYS A 223 25.23 15.65 -7.27
CA LYS A 223 25.65 14.26 -7.48
C LYS A 223 24.45 13.31 -7.34
N TYR A 224 23.58 13.24 -8.34
CA TYR A 224 22.69 12.09 -8.53
C TYR A 224 23.14 11.35 -9.80
N PHE A 225 23.07 10.03 -9.77
CA PHE A 225 23.94 9.14 -10.55
C PHE A 225 23.77 9.23 -12.08
N ILE A 226 24.87 8.88 -12.77
CA ILE A 226 25.03 8.72 -14.22
C ILE A 226 24.27 7.47 -14.65
N GLU A 227 23.68 7.48 -15.84
CA GLU A 227 22.82 6.41 -16.39
C GLU A 227 23.43 5.00 -16.34
N GLU A 228 24.76 4.89 -16.45
CA GLU A 228 25.50 3.63 -16.36
C GLU A 228 25.56 3.02 -14.93
N ASP A 229 25.32 3.82 -13.89
CA ASP A 229 25.40 3.46 -12.46
C ASP A 229 24.06 3.63 -11.71
N ALA A 230 22.94 3.83 -12.43
CA ALA A 230 21.63 4.12 -11.85
C ALA A 230 20.93 2.89 -11.20
N ILE A 231 21.72 2.00 -10.60
CA ILE A 231 21.27 0.80 -9.90
C ILE A 231 21.25 1.10 -8.40
N LEU A 232 20.11 0.84 -7.75
CA LEU A 232 20.01 0.96 -6.30
C LEU A 232 20.94 -0.06 -5.62
N PRO A 233 21.71 0.34 -4.59
CA PRO A 233 22.48 -0.61 -3.79
C PRO A 233 21.58 -1.72 -3.23
N PHE A 234 22.11 -2.95 -3.15
CA PHE A 234 21.40 -4.03 -2.47
C PHE A 234 21.17 -3.69 -0.99
N VAL A 235 19.94 -3.90 -0.52
CA VAL A 235 19.50 -3.62 0.84
C VAL A 235 18.95 -4.90 1.47
N PRO A 236 19.76 -5.62 2.27
CA PRO A 236 19.37 -6.93 2.79
C PRO A 236 18.42 -6.86 3.99
N ILE A 237 18.30 -5.69 4.63
CA ILE A 237 17.59 -5.50 5.90
C ILE A 237 16.06 -5.35 5.74
N VAL A 238 15.60 -4.97 4.53
CA VAL A 238 14.18 -4.68 4.27
C VAL A 238 13.43 -5.99 4.02
N SER A 239 12.49 -6.29 4.92
CA SER A 239 11.64 -7.48 4.84
C SER A 239 10.19 -7.15 4.47
N LYS A 240 9.78 -5.90 4.71
CA LYS A 240 8.45 -5.41 4.37
C LYS A 240 8.56 -4.05 3.74
N PHE A 241 7.86 -3.84 2.65
CA PHE A 241 7.72 -2.55 2.01
C PHE A 241 6.25 -2.15 2.01
N LEU A 242 5.96 -0.91 2.42
CA LEU A 242 4.59 -0.42 2.34
C LEU A 242 4.49 1.04 1.90
N ILE A 243 3.45 1.31 1.13
CA ILE A 243 2.94 2.64 0.83
C ILE A 243 1.50 2.65 1.33
N ARG A 244 1.20 3.58 2.24
CA ARG A 244 -0.18 3.80 2.73
C ARG A 244 -0.89 4.78 1.82
N ASN A 245 -2.20 4.61 1.69
CA ASN A 245 -3.01 5.63 1.04
C ASN A 245 -3.24 6.79 2.02
N THR A 246 -2.21 7.59 2.27
CA THR A 246 -2.29 8.83 3.06
C THR A 246 -1.92 10.06 2.26
N GLN A 247 -1.18 9.89 1.17
CA GLN A 247 -0.76 10.95 0.27
C GLN A 247 -1.33 10.72 -1.13
N PHE A 248 -1.38 11.78 -1.93
CA PHE A 248 -1.96 11.73 -3.27
C PHE A 248 -0.95 11.42 -4.36
N ARG A 249 0.31 11.85 -4.20
CA ARG A 249 1.37 11.57 -5.17
C ARG A 249 1.66 10.08 -5.23
N GLN A 250 1.59 9.54 -6.45
CA GLN A 250 1.77 8.12 -6.72
C GLN A 250 3.18 7.85 -7.27
N PHE A 251 3.56 6.57 -7.23
CA PHE A 251 4.83 6.09 -7.78
C PHE A 251 4.56 5.23 -8.99
N TRP A 252 5.37 5.43 -10.01
CA TRP A 252 5.28 4.67 -11.25
C TRP A 252 5.67 3.20 -11.00
N PRO A 253 5.00 2.20 -11.61
CA PRO A 253 5.29 0.79 -11.33
C PRO A 253 6.76 0.41 -11.53
N GLN A 254 7.41 0.89 -12.59
CA GLN A 254 8.82 0.60 -12.87
C GLN A 254 9.75 1.12 -11.77
N THR A 255 9.42 2.25 -11.15
CA THR A 255 10.13 2.78 -9.98
C THR A 255 10.05 1.79 -8.82
N LEU A 256 8.85 1.24 -8.58
CA LEU A 256 8.65 0.22 -7.55
C LEU A 256 9.38 -1.08 -7.89
N CYS A 257 9.42 -1.46 -9.17
CA CYS A 257 10.16 -2.61 -9.66
C CYS A 257 11.65 -2.50 -9.30
N GLN A 258 12.29 -1.38 -9.65
CA GLN A 258 13.70 -1.12 -9.33
C GLN A 258 13.95 -1.09 -7.80
N ILE A 259 13.00 -0.54 -7.02
CA ILE A 259 13.05 -0.60 -5.55
C ILE A 259 13.01 -2.06 -5.06
N PHE A 260 12.11 -2.89 -5.59
CA PHE A 260 11.97 -4.29 -5.15
C PHE A 260 13.17 -5.14 -5.54
N GLU A 261 13.75 -4.93 -6.73
CA GLU A 261 14.97 -5.60 -7.18
C GLU A 261 16.16 -5.34 -6.24
N SER A 262 16.17 -4.21 -5.54
CA SER A 262 17.22 -3.89 -4.56
C SER A 262 17.08 -4.61 -3.22
N PHE A 263 15.97 -5.33 -2.96
CA PHE A 263 15.71 -5.97 -1.66
C PHE A 263 15.92 -7.49 -1.69
N ASP A 264 16.96 -7.98 -1.02
CA ASP A 264 17.27 -9.42 -1.00
C ASP A 264 16.26 -10.27 -0.20
N ASN A 265 15.60 -9.67 0.79
CA ASN A 265 14.85 -10.38 1.83
C ASN A 265 13.39 -9.96 1.94
N ILE A 266 12.85 -9.28 0.93
CA ILE A 266 11.47 -8.77 0.96
C ILE A 266 10.45 -9.91 0.94
N GLU A 267 9.50 -9.87 1.87
CA GLU A 267 8.46 -10.89 2.04
C GLU A 267 7.03 -10.31 1.98
N ASP A 268 6.86 -9.02 2.30
CA ASP A 268 5.55 -8.36 2.40
C ASP A 268 5.58 -7.04 1.62
N ILE A 269 4.74 -6.94 0.59
CA ILE A 269 4.54 -5.73 -0.22
C ILE A 269 3.11 -5.26 -0.03
N THR A 270 2.94 -4.01 0.37
CA THR A 270 1.63 -3.35 0.52
C THR A 270 1.64 -2.02 -0.23
N ILE A 271 0.79 -1.87 -1.23
CA ILE A 271 0.67 -0.68 -2.06
C ILE A 271 -0.78 -0.20 -2.01
N GLU A 272 -1.02 0.85 -1.25
CA GLU A 272 -2.31 1.54 -1.22
C GLU A 272 -2.15 2.90 -1.91
N ARG A 273 -2.91 3.09 -3.00
CA ARG A 273 -2.78 4.26 -3.89
C ARG A 273 -4.12 4.84 -4.29
N TRP A 274 -4.14 6.12 -4.65
CA TRP A 274 -5.24 6.70 -5.41
C TRP A 274 -5.14 6.29 -6.88
N ALA A 275 -6.25 5.90 -7.50
CA ALA A 275 -6.32 5.72 -8.94
C ALA A 275 -5.93 7.00 -9.69
N SER A 276 -5.50 6.89 -10.95
CA SER A 276 -5.13 8.05 -11.75
C SER A 276 -6.35 8.90 -12.11
N ALA A 277 -6.13 10.20 -12.33
CA ALA A 277 -7.20 11.15 -12.64
C ALA A 277 -8.02 10.76 -13.90
N THR A 278 -7.39 10.09 -14.87
CA THR A 278 -8.01 9.67 -16.14
C THR A 278 -7.92 8.16 -16.37
N PRO A 279 -8.84 7.61 -17.20
CA PRO A 279 -8.80 6.19 -17.53
C PRO A 279 -7.57 5.80 -18.35
N ASP A 280 -7.01 6.73 -19.14
CA ASP A 280 -5.81 6.48 -19.94
C ASP A 280 -4.57 6.36 -19.05
N GLY A 281 -4.39 7.29 -18.10
CA GLY A 281 -3.30 7.21 -17.11
C GLY A 281 -3.40 5.94 -16.26
N GLU A 282 -4.60 5.61 -15.79
CA GLU A 282 -4.83 4.40 -15.00
C GLU A 282 -4.55 3.13 -15.83
N SER A 283 -4.92 3.13 -17.11
CA SER A 283 -4.68 2.00 -18.01
C SER A 283 -3.20 1.79 -18.30
N GLN A 284 -2.42 2.86 -18.43
CA GLN A 284 -0.97 2.78 -18.55
C GLN A 284 -0.35 2.25 -17.25
N TRP A 285 -0.80 2.75 -16.09
CA TRP A 285 -0.34 2.23 -14.81
C TRP A 285 -0.57 0.71 -14.69
N ILE A 286 -1.76 0.24 -15.07
CA ILE A 286 -2.13 -1.19 -15.08
C ILE A 286 -1.24 -2.02 -16.01
N GLU A 287 -0.88 -1.48 -17.17
CA GLU A 287 0.01 -2.15 -18.13
C GLU A 287 1.37 -2.47 -17.50
N TYR A 288 1.99 -1.47 -16.89
CA TYR A 288 3.32 -1.64 -16.29
C TYR A 288 3.30 -2.30 -14.91
N ALA A 289 2.15 -2.29 -14.24
CA ALA A 289 1.93 -3.07 -13.03
C ALA A 289 2.08 -4.58 -13.27
N ALA A 290 1.83 -5.08 -14.49
CA ALA A 290 2.01 -6.51 -14.80
C ALA A 290 3.46 -6.95 -14.62
N LYS A 291 4.40 -6.16 -15.16
CA LYS A 291 5.82 -6.40 -14.98
C LYS A 291 6.21 -6.40 -13.49
N THR A 292 5.86 -5.33 -12.79
CA THR A 292 6.28 -5.08 -11.41
C THR A 292 5.70 -6.06 -10.38
N PHE A 293 4.40 -6.37 -10.50
CA PHE A 293 3.67 -7.11 -9.47
C PHE A 293 3.31 -8.54 -9.86
N ALA A 294 3.65 -8.97 -11.08
CA ALA A 294 3.49 -10.34 -11.53
C ALA A 294 4.82 -10.91 -12.05
N GLU A 295 5.31 -10.43 -13.20
CA GLU A 295 6.44 -11.08 -13.91
C GLU A 295 7.77 -11.01 -13.16
N GLU A 296 8.10 -9.83 -12.59
CA GLU A 296 9.35 -9.55 -11.89
C GLU A 296 9.15 -9.40 -10.36
N LEU A 297 8.01 -9.86 -9.85
CA LEU A 297 7.78 -9.87 -8.41
C LEU A 297 8.84 -10.73 -7.71
N PRO A 298 9.58 -10.23 -6.71
CA PRO A 298 10.64 -11.02 -6.08
C PRO A 298 10.12 -12.34 -5.51
N ILE A 299 10.82 -13.44 -5.80
CA ILE A 299 10.39 -14.80 -5.42
C ILE A 299 10.26 -14.99 -3.89
N THR A 300 10.93 -14.16 -3.10
CA THR A 300 10.86 -14.16 -1.64
C THR A 300 9.54 -13.61 -1.10
N VAL A 301 8.78 -12.87 -1.91
CA VAL A 301 7.51 -12.28 -1.52
C VAL A 301 6.48 -13.37 -1.21
N LYS A 302 5.90 -13.29 -0.01
CA LYS A 302 4.84 -14.17 0.48
C LYS A 302 3.51 -13.45 0.58
N LYS A 303 3.53 -12.13 0.76
CA LYS A 303 2.33 -11.30 0.88
C LYS A 303 2.39 -10.13 -0.11
N LEU A 304 1.34 -10.02 -0.93
CA LEU A 304 1.12 -8.92 -1.86
C LEU A 304 -0.26 -8.31 -1.61
N LEU A 305 -0.30 -7.02 -1.31
CA LEU A 305 -1.52 -6.22 -1.23
C LEU A 305 -1.39 -5.02 -2.17
N ILE A 306 -2.33 -4.88 -3.10
CA ILE A 306 -2.43 -3.73 -3.99
C ILE A 306 -3.88 -3.24 -3.94
N GLN A 307 -4.07 -1.97 -3.61
CA GLN A 307 -5.37 -1.32 -3.53
C GLN A 307 -5.36 -0.02 -4.34
N GLY A 308 -6.26 0.07 -5.33
CA GLY A 308 -6.51 1.27 -6.12
C GLY A 308 -7.76 2.02 -5.62
N GLU A 309 -7.57 2.99 -4.75
CA GLU A 309 -8.68 3.76 -4.19
C GLU A 309 -9.26 4.75 -5.20
N LYS A 310 -10.59 4.75 -5.31
CA LYS A 310 -11.32 5.67 -6.16
C LYS A 310 -12.39 6.42 -5.36
N CYS A 311 -12.50 7.71 -5.59
CA CYS A 311 -13.58 8.55 -5.07
C CYS A 311 -14.36 9.19 -6.20
N THR A 312 -15.70 9.20 -6.12
CA THR A 312 -16.59 9.78 -7.14
C THR A 312 -16.46 11.30 -7.28
N VAL A 313 -15.87 11.95 -6.27
CA VAL A 313 -15.55 13.38 -6.31
C VAL A 313 -14.39 13.59 -7.30
N LEU A 314 -13.28 12.90 -7.08
CA LEU A 314 -12.05 13.08 -7.85
C LEU A 314 -12.05 12.34 -9.21
N HIS A 315 -12.82 11.26 -9.36
CA HIS A 315 -12.78 10.41 -10.55
C HIS A 315 -14.13 10.39 -11.25
N ASN A 316 -14.18 10.97 -12.46
CA ASN A 316 -15.37 11.00 -13.31
C ASN A 316 -15.49 9.78 -14.25
N TRP A 317 -14.44 8.96 -14.34
CA TRP A 317 -14.38 7.82 -15.24
C TRP A 317 -14.94 6.53 -14.62
N LYS A 318 -15.33 5.62 -15.50
CA LYS A 318 -15.93 4.32 -15.15
C LYS A 318 -14.93 3.21 -15.38
N THR A 319 -14.95 2.19 -14.51
CA THR A 319 -14.02 1.05 -14.58
C THR A 319 -14.09 0.25 -15.89
N GLY A 320 -15.18 0.38 -16.67
CA GLY A 320 -15.31 -0.23 -18.00
C GLY A 320 -14.59 0.52 -19.13
N GLN A 321 -14.01 1.70 -18.84
CA GLN A 321 -13.16 2.45 -19.77
C GLN A 321 -11.68 2.01 -19.66
N LEU A 322 -11.31 1.31 -18.59
CA LEU A 322 -9.94 0.87 -18.37
C LEU A 322 -9.59 -0.31 -19.28
N VAL A 323 -8.41 -0.25 -19.90
CA VAL A 323 -7.82 -1.37 -20.65
C VAL A 323 -6.80 -2.11 -19.78
N ASN A 324 -6.22 -3.20 -20.30
CA ASN A 324 -5.18 -4.01 -19.65
C ASN A 324 -5.55 -4.73 -18.33
N ARG A 325 -6.69 -4.43 -17.70
CA ARG A 325 -7.17 -5.11 -16.46
C ARG A 325 -7.27 -6.63 -16.60
N GLU A 326 -7.69 -7.09 -17.77
CA GLU A 326 -7.79 -8.52 -18.04
C GLU A 326 -6.41 -9.16 -18.19
N ALA A 327 -5.48 -8.50 -18.89
CA ALA A 327 -4.10 -8.97 -19.05
C ALA A 327 -3.42 -9.10 -17.67
N LEU A 328 -3.42 -8.02 -16.88
CA LEU A 328 -2.85 -8.03 -15.52
C LEU A 328 -3.44 -9.13 -14.63
N ALA A 329 -4.74 -9.39 -14.71
CA ALA A 329 -5.37 -10.47 -13.94
C ALA A 329 -4.87 -11.87 -14.36
N LYS A 330 -4.57 -12.07 -15.65
CA LYS A 330 -4.00 -13.32 -16.17
C LYS A 330 -2.55 -13.48 -15.76
N ASP A 331 -1.77 -12.39 -15.78
CA ASP A 331 -0.36 -12.40 -15.38
C ASP A 331 -0.21 -12.66 -13.89
N LEU A 332 -0.98 -11.94 -13.06
CA LEU A 332 -1.06 -12.20 -11.62
C LEU A 332 -1.41 -13.65 -11.35
N ARG A 333 -2.40 -14.22 -12.05
CA ARG A 333 -2.74 -15.64 -11.92
C ARG A 333 -1.55 -16.54 -12.24
N GLN A 334 -0.83 -16.27 -13.32
CA GLN A 334 0.27 -17.10 -13.79
C GLN A 334 1.48 -17.08 -12.84
N TRP A 335 1.79 -15.91 -12.26
CA TRP A 335 3.05 -15.67 -11.54
C TRP A 335 2.92 -15.65 -10.01
N SER A 336 1.71 -15.50 -9.44
CA SER A 336 1.47 -15.45 -7.98
C SER A 336 1.55 -16.79 -7.21
N LYS A 337 2.12 -17.85 -7.78
CA LYS A 337 2.05 -19.22 -7.23
C LYS A 337 2.79 -19.40 -5.90
N SER A 338 3.80 -18.57 -5.63
CA SER A 338 4.59 -18.56 -4.39
C SER A 338 3.89 -17.83 -3.24
N LEU A 339 2.88 -17.00 -3.52
CA LEU A 339 2.24 -16.17 -2.52
C LEU A 339 1.44 -17.00 -1.50
N GLU A 340 1.54 -16.61 -0.24
CA GLU A 340 0.70 -17.07 0.86
C GLU A 340 -0.52 -16.14 1.04
N HIS A 341 -0.36 -14.85 0.75
CA HIS A 341 -1.40 -13.85 0.93
C HIS A 341 -1.45 -12.93 -0.29
N MET A 342 -2.58 -12.90 -1.00
CA MET A 342 -2.78 -12.01 -2.14
C MET A 342 -4.07 -11.20 -1.97
N SER A 343 -3.96 -9.88 -2.08
CA SER A 343 -5.09 -8.96 -2.11
C SER A 343 -4.91 -7.97 -3.25
N VAL A 344 -5.77 -8.03 -4.26
CA VAL A 344 -5.75 -7.10 -5.39
C VAL A 344 -7.14 -6.50 -5.55
N VAL A 345 -7.31 -5.29 -5.03
CA VAL A 345 -8.60 -4.61 -4.90
C VAL A 345 -8.61 -3.36 -5.75
N ASP A 346 -9.63 -3.26 -6.59
CA ASP A 346 -9.97 -2.13 -7.46
C ASP A 346 -8.96 -1.79 -8.56
N ILE A 347 -7.97 -2.68 -8.74
CA ILE A 347 -7.06 -2.71 -9.90
C ILE A 347 -7.60 -3.66 -10.99
N ILE A 348 -7.81 -4.93 -10.64
CA ILE A 348 -8.37 -5.95 -11.55
C ILE A 348 -9.84 -6.22 -11.26
N ASP A 349 -10.50 -7.03 -12.09
CA ASP A 349 -11.83 -7.57 -11.78
C ASP A 349 -11.71 -9.08 -11.51
N ALA A 350 -12.33 -9.56 -10.43
CA ALA A 350 -12.35 -10.97 -10.07
C ALA A 350 -12.81 -11.88 -11.21
N ARG A 351 -13.68 -11.40 -12.11
CA ARG A 351 -14.11 -12.15 -13.31
C ARG A 351 -12.95 -12.49 -14.22
N HIS A 352 -12.00 -11.59 -14.42
CA HIS A 352 -10.84 -11.82 -15.29
C HIS A 352 -9.86 -12.79 -14.64
N PHE A 353 -9.65 -12.68 -13.33
CA PHE A 353 -8.77 -13.59 -12.59
C PHE A 353 -9.32 -15.04 -12.57
N LEU A 354 -10.65 -15.19 -12.46
CA LEU A 354 -11.33 -16.48 -12.30
C LEU A 354 -11.89 -17.07 -13.61
N ASP A 355 -11.68 -16.42 -14.75
CA ASP A 355 -12.31 -16.80 -16.03
C ASP A 355 -11.98 -18.22 -16.51
N ILE A 356 -10.80 -18.74 -16.17
CA ILE A 356 -10.38 -20.11 -16.49
C ILE A 356 -11.29 -21.18 -15.86
N PHE A 357 -12.01 -20.85 -14.78
CA PHE A 357 -12.93 -21.75 -14.11
C PHE A 357 -14.36 -21.68 -14.70
N ARG A 358 -14.55 -20.96 -15.82
CA ARG A 358 -15.84 -20.80 -16.50
C ARG A 358 -16.34 -22.08 -17.15
N ILE A 359 -15.44 -22.87 -17.73
CA ILE A 359 -15.80 -24.07 -18.51
C ILE A 359 -16.29 -25.15 -17.52
N TYR A 360 -17.16 -26.06 -17.96
CA TYR A 360 -17.53 -27.23 -17.16
C TYR A 360 -16.29 -28.12 -17.08
N VAL A 361 -15.50 -27.89 -16.04
CA VAL A 361 -14.30 -28.65 -15.77
C VAL A 361 -14.76 -29.98 -15.18
N THR A 362 -14.49 -31.10 -15.86
CA THR A 362 -14.55 -32.41 -15.19
C THR A 362 -13.53 -32.42 -14.04
N ASN A 363 -13.60 -33.36 -13.10
CA ASN A 363 -12.56 -33.43 -12.07
C ASN A 363 -11.17 -33.66 -12.68
N GLU A 364 -11.07 -34.37 -13.82
CA GLU A 364 -9.81 -34.59 -14.55
C GLU A 364 -9.28 -33.30 -15.18
N ASP A 365 -10.15 -32.47 -15.77
CA ASP A 365 -9.73 -31.19 -16.33
C ASP A 365 -9.21 -30.23 -15.23
N LEU A 366 -9.75 -30.31 -14.00
CA LEU A 366 -9.35 -29.46 -12.88
C LEU A 366 -7.91 -29.72 -12.49
N ASP A 367 -7.43 -30.97 -12.59
CA ASP A 367 -6.07 -31.34 -12.20
C ASP A 367 -5.02 -30.67 -13.08
N THR A 368 -5.32 -30.47 -14.36
CA THR A 368 -4.43 -29.79 -15.32
C THR A 368 -4.36 -28.27 -15.13
N LEU A 369 -5.34 -27.68 -14.44
CA LEU A 369 -5.37 -26.24 -14.20
C LEU A 369 -4.29 -25.78 -13.20
N ILE A 370 -3.97 -24.50 -13.31
CA ILE A 370 -3.07 -23.78 -12.40
C ILE A 370 -3.43 -24.02 -10.93
N ARG A 371 -2.40 -24.15 -10.09
CA ARG A 371 -2.50 -24.40 -8.65
C ARG A 371 -1.71 -23.36 -7.87
N TRP A 372 -2.25 -22.93 -6.73
CA TRP A 372 -1.56 -22.09 -5.74
C TRP A 372 -1.29 -22.91 -4.49
N PRO A 373 -0.13 -23.59 -4.40
CA PRO A 373 0.15 -24.53 -3.31
C PRO A 373 0.22 -23.87 -1.93
N TYR A 374 0.56 -22.57 -1.87
CA TYR A 374 0.85 -21.87 -0.62
C TYR A 374 -0.22 -20.86 -0.20
N LEU A 375 -1.13 -20.46 -1.11
CA LEU A 375 -2.08 -19.38 -0.87
C LEU A 375 -3.07 -19.73 0.25
N LYS A 376 -3.03 -18.91 1.30
CA LYS A 376 -3.88 -18.95 2.51
C LYS A 376 -4.97 -17.91 2.45
N THR A 377 -4.71 -16.72 1.91
CA THR A 377 -5.73 -15.68 1.78
C THR A 377 -5.77 -15.10 0.39
N LEU A 378 -6.97 -14.98 -0.18
CA LEU A 378 -7.21 -14.32 -1.46
C LEU A 378 -8.30 -13.26 -1.29
N THR A 379 -8.01 -12.00 -1.63
CA THR A 379 -9.01 -10.93 -1.70
C THR A 379 -8.98 -10.30 -3.09
N LEU A 380 -10.15 -10.24 -3.73
CA LEU A 380 -10.33 -9.61 -5.03
C LEU A 380 -11.51 -8.64 -4.95
N SER A 381 -11.59 -7.69 -5.88
CA SER A 381 -12.83 -6.91 -6.08
C SER A 381 -13.48 -7.15 -7.44
N THR A 382 -14.75 -6.78 -7.55
CA THR A 382 -15.49 -6.87 -8.81
C THR A 382 -16.47 -5.73 -8.97
N ASP A 383 -16.59 -5.24 -10.21
CA ASP A 383 -17.63 -4.30 -10.60
C ASP A 383 -19.00 -4.99 -10.76
N LEU A 384 -19.06 -6.32 -10.71
CA LEU A 384 -20.24 -7.08 -11.08
C LEU A 384 -21.38 -6.95 -10.06
N PHE A 385 -21.06 -6.88 -8.77
CA PHE A 385 -22.06 -6.89 -7.70
C PHE A 385 -23.03 -5.71 -7.78
N LYS A 386 -22.59 -4.54 -8.27
CA LYS A 386 -23.48 -3.38 -8.46
C LYS A 386 -24.49 -3.52 -9.61
N THR A 387 -24.27 -4.47 -10.53
CA THR A 387 -25.08 -4.55 -11.76
C THR A 387 -26.42 -5.26 -11.60
N GLN A 388 -26.69 -5.85 -10.42
CA GLN A 388 -27.89 -6.67 -10.15
C GLN A 388 -28.06 -7.85 -11.15
N LYS A 389 -27.02 -8.19 -11.92
CA LYS A 389 -27.05 -9.27 -12.92
C LYS A 389 -26.90 -10.63 -12.24
N ARG A 390 -27.96 -11.06 -11.54
CA ARG A 390 -28.05 -12.31 -10.75
C ARG A 390 -27.31 -13.49 -11.38
N ARG A 391 -27.65 -13.89 -12.61
CA ARG A 391 -27.02 -15.03 -13.30
C ARG A 391 -25.50 -14.90 -13.50
N LYS A 392 -24.97 -13.69 -13.62
CA LYS A 392 -23.53 -13.46 -13.75
C LYS A 392 -22.86 -13.53 -12.37
N ILE A 393 -23.50 -12.99 -11.34
CA ILE A 393 -23.02 -13.06 -9.94
C ILE A 393 -22.93 -14.52 -9.50
N GLU A 394 -24.00 -15.30 -9.69
CA GLU A 394 -24.03 -16.73 -9.39
C GLU A 394 -22.89 -17.50 -10.08
N LYS A 395 -22.64 -17.19 -11.37
CA LYS A 395 -21.53 -17.80 -12.12
C LYS A 395 -20.18 -17.46 -11.50
N LEU A 396 -19.93 -16.19 -11.17
CA LEU A 396 -18.68 -15.77 -10.55
C LEU A 396 -18.44 -16.49 -9.21
N LEU A 397 -19.47 -16.59 -8.37
CA LEU A 397 -19.37 -17.29 -7.08
C LEU A 397 -19.14 -18.81 -7.26
N CYS A 398 -19.67 -19.42 -8.32
CA CYS A 398 -19.32 -20.80 -8.69
C CYS A 398 -17.86 -20.93 -9.18
N TRP A 399 -17.34 -19.94 -9.91
CA TRP A 399 -15.93 -19.93 -10.33
C TRP A 399 -14.99 -19.81 -9.13
N ALA A 400 -15.37 -19.01 -8.13
CA ALA A 400 -14.64 -18.89 -6.88
C ALA A 400 -14.53 -20.24 -6.13
N ALA A 401 -15.64 -20.99 -6.03
CA ALA A 401 -15.64 -22.33 -5.43
C ALA A 401 -14.67 -23.29 -6.16
N ARG A 402 -14.69 -23.28 -7.50
CA ARG A 402 -13.77 -24.08 -8.34
C ARG A 402 -12.31 -23.68 -8.14
N ALA A 403 -12.03 -22.37 -8.07
CA ALA A 403 -10.70 -21.86 -7.83
C ALA A 403 -10.16 -22.28 -6.45
N ALA A 404 -11.01 -22.27 -5.42
CA ALA A 404 -10.63 -22.69 -4.08
C ALA A 404 -10.13 -24.14 -4.02
N ARG A 405 -10.61 -25.05 -4.89
CA ARG A 405 -10.06 -26.42 -5.03
C ARG A 405 -8.61 -26.46 -5.54
N LYS A 406 -8.12 -25.37 -6.14
CA LYS A 406 -6.72 -25.25 -6.59
C LYS A 406 -5.83 -24.53 -5.57
N MET A 407 -6.34 -24.26 -4.37
CA MET A 407 -5.66 -23.53 -3.29
C MET A 407 -5.71 -24.34 -1.99
N PRO A 408 -4.94 -25.44 -1.85
CA PRO A 408 -5.08 -26.41 -0.75
C PRO A 408 -4.88 -25.82 0.66
N ARG A 409 -4.20 -24.67 0.80
CA ARG A 409 -3.96 -24.00 2.08
C ARG A 409 -4.89 -22.82 2.36
N LEU A 410 -5.82 -22.51 1.45
CA LEU A 410 -6.77 -21.40 1.58
C LEU A 410 -7.58 -21.48 2.89
N GLN A 411 -7.51 -20.41 3.66
CA GLN A 411 -8.23 -20.17 4.90
C GLN A 411 -9.31 -19.11 4.70
N THR A 412 -9.02 -18.08 3.89
CA THR A 412 -9.95 -16.98 3.61
C THR A 412 -9.98 -16.65 2.12
N PHE A 413 -11.17 -16.52 1.56
CA PHE A 413 -11.37 -16.01 0.21
C PHE A 413 -12.50 -14.98 0.20
N GLU A 414 -12.16 -13.73 -0.12
CA GLU A 414 -13.09 -12.63 -0.26
C GLU A 414 -13.18 -12.12 -1.70
N ILE A 415 -14.41 -11.81 -2.11
CA ILE A 415 -14.69 -10.99 -3.29
C ILE A 415 -15.52 -9.80 -2.84
N ARG A 416 -15.01 -8.59 -3.04
CA ARG A 416 -15.64 -7.34 -2.58
C ARG A 416 -16.23 -6.56 -3.75
N SER A 417 -17.28 -5.79 -3.49
CA SER A 417 -17.80 -4.84 -4.47
C SER A 417 -16.90 -3.61 -4.56
N SER A 418 -16.53 -3.18 -5.78
CA SER A 418 -15.74 -1.95 -6.00
C SER A 418 -16.49 -0.65 -5.72
N SER A 419 -17.77 -0.73 -5.35
CA SER A 419 -18.63 0.47 -5.17
C SER A 419 -19.43 0.47 -3.88
N ASP A 420 -19.55 -0.68 -3.22
CA ASP A 420 -20.32 -0.80 -1.98
C ASP A 420 -19.51 -1.61 -0.96
N PRO A 421 -18.95 -0.97 0.07
CA PRO A 421 -18.09 -1.64 1.04
C PRO A 421 -18.82 -2.72 1.87
N GLN A 422 -20.16 -2.67 1.94
CA GLN A 422 -20.99 -3.66 2.65
C GLN A 422 -21.33 -4.87 1.78
N CYS A 423 -21.10 -4.78 0.47
CA CYS A 423 -21.42 -5.83 -0.48
C CYS A 423 -20.19 -6.71 -0.74
N LEU A 424 -20.22 -7.93 -0.22
CA LEU A 424 -19.11 -8.88 -0.32
C LEU A 424 -19.57 -10.34 -0.26
N PHE A 425 -18.75 -11.20 -0.85
CA PHE A 425 -18.74 -12.64 -0.63
C PHE A 425 -17.51 -12.98 0.22
N ARG A 426 -17.68 -13.82 1.24
CA ARG A 426 -16.58 -14.33 2.07
C ARG A 426 -16.72 -15.83 2.27
N TYR A 427 -15.61 -16.54 2.08
CA TYR A 427 -15.40 -17.91 2.50
C TYR A 427 -14.30 -17.93 3.56
N ASN A 428 -14.55 -18.60 4.69
CA ASN A 428 -13.59 -18.83 5.76
C ASN A 428 -13.53 -20.32 6.13
N VAL A 429 -12.39 -20.75 6.68
CA VAL A 429 -12.25 -22.05 7.34
C VAL A 429 -11.95 -21.83 8.82
N VAL A 430 -12.90 -22.19 9.69
CA VAL A 430 -12.80 -22.08 11.14
C VAL A 430 -12.95 -23.49 11.71
N GLU A 431 -11.95 -23.97 12.47
CA GLU A 431 -11.98 -25.32 13.09
C GLU A 431 -12.37 -26.45 12.10
N ALA A 432 -11.80 -26.43 10.90
CA ALA A 432 -12.09 -27.36 9.79
C ALA A 432 -13.54 -27.32 9.24
N ARG A 433 -14.31 -26.28 9.60
CA ARG A 433 -15.64 -26.01 9.04
C ARG A 433 -15.55 -24.85 8.04
N ALA A 434 -16.18 -25.01 6.89
CA ALA A 434 -16.33 -23.93 5.93
C ALA A 434 -17.47 -23.00 6.34
N GLU A 435 -17.20 -21.71 6.42
CA GLU A 435 -18.19 -20.66 6.67
C GLU A 435 -18.30 -19.78 5.42
N ILE A 436 -19.51 -19.58 4.94
CA ILE A 436 -19.79 -18.74 3.77
C ILE A 436 -20.75 -17.64 4.16
N THR A 437 -20.39 -16.40 3.81
CA THR A 437 -21.22 -15.22 4.04
C THR A 437 -21.41 -14.49 2.72
N TRP A 438 -22.65 -14.13 2.42
CA TRP A 438 -23.01 -13.29 1.29
C TRP A 438 -23.80 -12.07 1.76
N SER A 439 -23.31 -10.89 1.41
CA SER A 439 -24.03 -9.63 1.54
C SER A 439 -24.04 -8.98 0.17
N GLY A 440 -25.20 -8.86 -0.46
CA GLY A 440 -25.30 -8.28 -1.79
C GLY A 440 -26.67 -8.48 -2.46
N PRO A 441 -26.75 -8.29 -3.79
CA PRO A 441 -27.96 -8.58 -4.56
C PRO A 441 -28.56 -9.97 -4.30
N VAL A 442 -29.87 -10.08 -4.46
CA VAL A 442 -30.58 -11.37 -4.40
C VAL A 442 -30.06 -12.33 -5.48
N VAL A 443 -29.67 -13.53 -5.07
CA VAL A 443 -29.15 -14.61 -5.93
C VAL A 443 -29.83 -15.95 -5.64
N ASP A 444 -29.72 -16.91 -6.56
CA ASP A 444 -30.02 -18.31 -6.28
C ASP A 444 -28.84 -18.97 -5.57
N SER A 445 -28.95 -19.20 -4.27
CA SER A 445 -27.90 -19.87 -3.52
C SER A 445 -27.78 -21.36 -3.85
N THR A 446 -28.81 -22.00 -4.44
CA THR A 446 -28.85 -23.47 -4.66
C THR A 446 -27.63 -23.97 -5.43
N ARG A 447 -27.34 -23.37 -6.58
CA ARG A 447 -26.20 -23.78 -7.42
C ARG A 447 -24.86 -23.37 -6.81
N ILE A 448 -24.82 -22.23 -6.13
CA ILE A 448 -23.61 -21.70 -5.48
C ILE A 448 -23.20 -22.66 -4.36
N MET A 449 -24.14 -23.00 -3.48
CA MET A 449 -23.92 -23.90 -2.34
C MET A 449 -23.54 -25.30 -2.79
N MET A 450 -24.19 -25.85 -3.82
CA MET A 450 -23.80 -27.15 -4.39
C MET A 450 -22.32 -27.19 -4.83
N GLU A 451 -21.79 -26.12 -5.41
CA GLU A 451 -20.37 -26.07 -5.81
C GLU A 451 -19.43 -25.86 -4.61
N TRP A 452 -19.86 -25.14 -3.58
CA TRP A 452 -19.09 -24.95 -2.35
C TRP A 452 -19.09 -26.20 -1.44
N GLU A 453 -20.16 -26.99 -1.42
CA GLU A 453 -20.21 -28.29 -0.76
C GLU A 453 -19.23 -29.27 -1.39
N LYS A 454 -19.19 -29.36 -2.73
CA LYS A 454 -18.17 -30.14 -3.45
C LYS A 454 -16.75 -29.69 -3.10
N THR A 455 -16.56 -28.38 -2.99
CA THR A 455 -15.27 -27.77 -2.63
C THR A 455 -14.90 -28.12 -1.18
N SER A 456 -15.85 -28.04 -0.25
CA SER A 456 -15.68 -28.39 1.15
C SER A 456 -15.31 -29.87 1.32
N ALA A 457 -16.00 -30.77 0.61
CA ALA A 457 -15.70 -32.19 0.58
C ALA A 457 -14.30 -32.47 0.02
N TRP A 458 -13.92 -31.85 -1.10
CA TRP A 458 -12.57 -31.97 -1.67
C TRP A 458 -11.48 -31.53 -0.69
N ARG A 459 -11.76 -30.51 0.14
CA ARG A 459 -10.84 -30.00 1.17
C ARG A 459 -10.86 -30.81 2.47
N ASN A 460 -11.68 -31.86 2.58
CA ASN A 460 -11.91 -32.63 3.82
C ASN A 460 -12.40 -31.78 5.01
N ASN A 461 -13.17 -30.73 4.74
CA ASN A 461 -13.82 -29.96 5.80
C ASN A 461 -15.00 -30.76 6.40
N VAL A 462 -15.28 -30.55 7.69
CA VAL A 462 -16.33 -31.27 8.45
C VAL A 462 -17.75 -30.92 7.95
N GLY A 463 -17.93 -29.75 7.35
CA GLY A 463 -19.21 -29.30 6.78
C GLY A 463 -19.15 -27.86 6.29
N VAL A 464 -20.28 -27.37 5.79
CA VAL A 464 -20.46 -25.98 5.32
C VAL A 464 -21.58 -25.33 6.13
N VAL A 465 -21.31 -24.18 6.72
CA VAL A 465 -22.30 -23.25 7.28
C VAL A 465 -22.37 -22.05 6.36
N ASN A 466 -23.59 -21.56 6.09
CA ASN A 466 -23.78 -20.43 5.20
C ASN A 466 -24.83 -19.45 5.72
N ASP A 467 -24.63 -18.19 5.38
CA ASP A 467 -25.53 -17.06 5.58
C ASP A 467 -25.68 -16.36 4.23
N PHE A 468 -26.77 -16.69 3.50
CA PHE A 468 -27.03 -16.30 2.11
C PHE A 468 -28.35 -15.56 1.94
#